data_AF-A0A7J9WBG4-F1
#
_entry.id   AF-A0A7J9WBG4-F1
#
_cell.length_a   1.000
_cell.length_b   1.000
_cell.length_c   1.000
_cell.angle_alpha   90.00
_cell.angle_beta   90.00
_cell.angle_gamma   90.00
#
_symmetry.space_group_name_H-M   'P 1'
#
loop_
_entity.id
_entity.type
_entity.pdbx_description
1 polymer ?
#
loop_
_entity_poly.entity_id
_entity_poly.type
_entity_poly.pdbx_seq_one_letter_code
_entity_poly.pdbx_strand_id
1 'polypeptide(L)' 'MGDVVYRSEVEITRHKGPLRSAKLPAEPDVVWFGVHGDIADHYGVDPDIAQPHAATLDYVVAAAAG' A
#
# COMPACT_ATOMS: atom_id res chain seq x y z
N MET A 1 22.54 18.75 16.93
CA MET A 1 21.62 17.80 16.27
C MET A 1 20.23 18.28 16.62
N GLY A 2 19.36 18.52 15.63
CA GLY A 2 18.00 19.02 15.90
C GLY A 2 17.10 17.95 16.51
N ASP A 3 16.04 18.36 17.20
CA ASP A 3 15.06 17.46 17.79
C ASP A 3 14.25 16.74 16.70
N VAL A 4 13.91 15.47 16.95
CA VAL A 4 13.03 14.70 16.06
C VAL A 4 11.60 15.19 16.25
N VAL A 5 11.08 15.94 15.28
CA VAL A 5 9.72 16.51 15.32
C VAL A 5 8.63 15.49 14.96
N TYR A 6 8.98 14.43 14.24
CA TYR A 6 8.05 13.39 13.83
C TYR A 6 8.76 12.07 13.60
N ARG A 7 8.10 10.98 14.00
CA ARG A 7 8.44 9.61 13.63
C ARG A 7 7.20 8.97 13.02
N SER A 8 7.38 8.26 11.91
CA SER A 8 6.28 7.51 11.30
C SER A 8 5.81 6.40 12.25
N GLU A 9 4.50 6.36 12.49
CA GLU A 9 3.81 5.36 13.32
C GLU A 9 2.91 4.45 12.45
N VAL A 10 3.32 4.19 11.21
CA VAL A 10 2.57 3.34 10.28
C VAL A 10 2.76 1.87 10.67
N GLU A 11 1.65 1.16 10.82
CA GLU A 11 1.63 -0.29 11.04
C GLU A 11 1.21 -0.99 9.76
N ILE A 12 2.02 -1.94 9.28
CA ILE A 12 1.73 -2.71 8.06
C ILE A 12 1.45 -4.16 8.41
N THR A 13 0.31 -4.67 7.97
CA THR A 13 -0.08 -6.07 8.09
C THR A 13 -0.06 -6.74 6.72
N ARG A 14 0.71 -7.83 6.59
CA ARG A 14 0.68 -8.68 5.40
C ARG A 14 -0.38 -9.76 5.59
N HIS A 15 -1.26 -9.90 4.61
CA HIS A 15 -2.28 -10.93 4.57
C HIS A 15 -1.81 -12.09 3.69
N LYS A 16 -2.44 -12.29 2.53
CA LYS A 16 -2.10 -13.36 1.58
C LYS A 16 -1.52 -12.78 0.30
N GLY A 17 -0.45 -13.38 -0.20
CA GLY A 17 0.17 -12.97 -1.47
C GLY A 17 0.59 -11.49 -1.46
N PRO A 18 0.13 -10.67 -2.42
CA PRO A 18 0.45 -9.25 -2.49
C PRO A 18 -0.40 -8.36 -1.57
N LEU A 19 -1.49 -8.89 -1.00
CA LEU A 19 -2.46 -8.13 -0.20
C LEU A 19 -1.85 -7.71 1.14
N ARG A 20 -1.88 -6.41 1.39
CA ARG A 20 -1.40 -5.77 2.63
C ARG A 20 -2.39 -4.69 3.05
N SER A 21 -2.49 -4.44 4.35
CA SER A 21 -3.19 -3.27 4.90
C SER A 21 -2.21 -2.45 5.71
N ALA A 22 -2.35 -1.12 5.69
CA ALA A 22 -1.62 -0.25 6.61
C ALA A 22 -2.57 0.62 7.42
N LYS A 23 -2.26 0.78 8.70
CA LYS A 23 -2.89 1.78 9.56
C LYS A 23 -2.00 3.02 9.57
N LEU A 24 -2.56 4.14 9.11
CA LEU A 24 -1.87 5.43 9.06
C LEU A 24 -2.45 6.37 10.12
N PRO A 25 -1.64 7.21 10.80
CA PRO A 25 -2.13 8.06 11.89
C PRO A 25 -3.24 9.05 11.51
N ALA A 26 -3.30 9.47 10.25
CA ALA A 26 -4.24 10.48 9.76
C ALA A 26 -5.42 9.90 8.98
N GLU A 27 -5.43 8.59 8.71
CA GLU A 27 -6.48 7.95 7.92
C GLU A 27 -7.53 7.31 8.85
N PRO A 28 -8.83 7.51 8.59
CA PRO A 28 -9.90 6.96 9.43
C PRO A 28 -10.03 5.44 9.27
N ASP A 29 -9.71 4.93 8.08
CA ASP A 29 -9.75 3.52 7.73
C ASP A 29 -8.36 3.00 7.36
N VAL A 30 -8.20 1.67 7.34
CA VAL A 30 -6.96 1.07 6.86
C VAL A 30 -6.81 1.27 5.35
N VAL A 31 -5.58 1.56 4.92
CA VAL A 31 -5.24 1.66 3.51
C VAL A 31 -4.86 0.28 2.99
N TRP A 32 -5.57 -0.21 1.98
CA TRP A 32 -5.29 -1.49 1.35
C TRP A 32 -4.33 -1.34 0.19
N PHE A 33 -3.34 -2.23 0.13
CA PHE A 33 -2.38 -2.35 -0.96
C PHE A 33 -2.51 -3.72 -1.60
N GLY A 34 -2.43 -3.75 -2.92
CA GLY A 34 -2.49 -4.98 -3.69
C GLY A 34 -1.70 -4.85 -4.98
N VAL A 35 -2.19 -5.54 -5.99
CA VAL A 35 -1.77 -5.41 -7.38
C VAL A 35 -3.03 -5.36 -8.23
N HIS A 36 -2.94 -4.75 -9.40
CA HIS A 36 -4.03 -4.65 -10.37
C HIS A 36 -3.46 -4.57 -11.79
N GLY A 37 -4.30 -4.84 -12.80
CA GLY A 37 -3.97 -4.73 -14.23
C GLY A 37 -2.62 -5.35 -14.59
N ASP A 38 -1.82 -4.61 -15.37
CA ASP A 38 -0.50 -5.03 -15.84
C ASP A 38 0.47 -5.40 -14.70
N ILE A 39 0.29 -4.81 -13.50
CA ILE A 39 1.11 -5.15 -12.32
C ILE A 39 0.76 -6.55 -11.83
N ALA A 40 -0.53 -6.89 -11.77
CA ALA A 40 -0.97 -8.23 -11.37
C ALA A 40 -0.49 -9.29 -12.37
N ASP A 41 -0.61 -9.01 -13.67
CA ASP A 41 -0.15 -9.89 -14.75
C ASP A 41 1.36 -10.13 -14.70
N HIS A 42 2.14 -9.07 -14.48
CA HIS A 42 3.59 -9.16 -14.32
C HIS A 42 4.01 -10.10 -13.18
N TYR A 43 3.26 -10.10 -12.08
CA TYR A 43 3.53 -10.96 -10.92
C TYR A 43 2.77 -12.31 -10.96
N GLY A 44 2.00 -12.58 -12.02
CA GLY A 44 1.22 -13.82 -12.15
C GLY A 44 0.16 -13.99 -11.07
N VAL A 45 -0.43 -12.90 -10.59
CA VAL A 45 -1.49 -12.93 -9.58
C VAL A 45 -2.84 -12.98 -10.26
N ASP A 46 -3.60 -14.05 -10.00
CA ASP A 46 -4.96 -14.18 -10.48
C ASP A 46 -5.88 -13.15 -9.78
N PRO A 47 -6.54 -12.25 -10.53
CA PRO A 47 -7.44 -11.24 -9.97
C PRO A 47 -8.66 -11.85 -9.26
N ASP A 48 -9.03 -13.10 -9.52
CA ASP A 48 -10.10 -13.79 -8.81
C ASP A 48 -9.65 -14.28 -7.41
N ILE A 49 -8.34 -14.30 -7.12
CA ILE A 49 -7.77 -14.73 -5.84
C ILE A 49 -7.59 -13.57 -4.85
N ALA A 50 -7.49 -12.32 -5.34
CA ALA A 50 -7.30 -11.14 -4.51
C ALA A 50 -8.08 -9.95 -5.06
N GLN A 51 -8.88 -9.28 -4.22
CA GLN A 51 -9.54 -8.04 -4.59
C GLN A 51 -8.48 -7.02 -5.08
N PRO A 52 -8.67 -6.39 -6.25
CA PRO A 52 -7.69 -5.44 -6.76
C PRO A 52 -7.66 -4.20 -5.87
N HIS A 53 -6.46 -3.83 -5.46
CA HIS A 53 -6.17 -2.59 -4.75
C HIS A 53 -5.00 -1.89 -5.43
N ALA A 54 -4.91 -0.57 -5.23
CA ALA A 54 -3.77 0.21 -5.70
C ALA A 54 -2.44 -0.44 -5.26
N ALA A 55 -1.50 -0.48 -6.18
CA ALA A 55 -0.16 -0.96 -5.90
C ALA A 55 0.57 0.07 -5.06
N THR A 56 1.58 -0.38 -4.30
CA THR A 56 2.48 0.55 -3.58
C THR A 56 3.09 1.58 -4.53
N LEU A 57 3.36 1.20 -5.78
CA LEU A 57 3.87 2.11 -6.81
C LEU A 57 2.91 3.26 -7.12
N ASP A 58 1.60 3.02 -7.18
CA ASP A 58 0.62 4.06 -7.45
C ASP A 58 0.65 5.14 -6.36
N TYR A 59 0.76 4.73 -5.10
CA TYR A 59 0.91 5.66 -3.97
C TYR A 59 2.23 6.43 -4.01
N VAL A 60 3.33 5.79 -4.40
CA VAL A 60 4.62 6.48 -4.55
C VAL A 60 4.54 7.54 -5.66
N VAL A 61 3.93 7.20 -6.79
CA VAL A 61 3.72 8.14 -7.90
C VAL A 61 2.81 9.28 -7.45
N ALA A 62 1.67 8.99 -6.83
CA ALA A 62 0.74 10.01 -6.33
C ALA A 62 1.41 10.95 -5.32
N ALA A 63 2.15 10.40 -4.34
CA ALA A 63 2.87 11.19 -3.35
C ALA A 63 3.96 12.08 -3.95
N ALA A 64 4.60 11.64 -5.04
CA ALA A 64 5.62 12.41 -5.73
C ALA A 64 5.04 13.43 -6.73
N ALA A 65 3.88 13.14 -7.33
CA ALA A 65 3.30 13.93 -8.41
C ALA A 65 2.51 15.16 -7.93
N GLY A 66 1.88 15.11 -6.75
CA GLY A 66 1.12 16.23 -6.18
C GLY A 66 -0.33 16.29 -6.65
#